data_AF-A0A7W4YI14-F1
#
_entry.id   AF-A0A7W4YI14-F1
#
_cell.length_a   1.000
_cell.length_b   1.000
_cell.length_c   1.000
_cell.angle_alpha   90.00
_cell.angle_beta   90.00
_cell.angle_gamma   90.00
#
_symmetry.space_group_name_H-M   'P 1'
#
loop_
_entity.id
_entity.type
_entity.pdbx_description
1 polymer ?
#
loop_
_entity_poly.entity_id
_entity_poly.type
_entity_poly.pdbx_seq_one_letter_code
_entity_poly.pdbx_strand_id
1 'polypeptide(L)'
;MTRTHRLSAGLALLAMLGLTACATDEPAETAVPTATPTSTMFVPDLDQFTPPPAGIIDDKTGQTTGPKAPAVWDEASRAAVIAAAETAMTAYARPTVDANTWITELTPLLTPKAAKDYNYSRNSNIPATQVTGPGVIVKDDSVYLAHVEVPTDAGTWTLMLVREYGDSPWLVERFTPPEGIH
;
A
#
# COMPACT_ATOMS: atom_id res chain seq x y z
N MET A 1 -43.45 -25.61 -17.40
CA MET A 1 -44.20 -24.33 -17.39
C MET A 1 -43.22 -23.25 -17.83
N THR A 2 -43.27 -22.79 -19.08
CA THR A 2 -44.00 -21.58 -19.60
C THR A 2 -43.41 -20.22 -19.17
N ARG A 3 -43.28 -19.17 -20.01
CA ARG A 3 -43.08 -19.01 -21.48
C ARG A 3 -42.84 -17.50 -21.76
N THR A 4 -41.77 -17.14 -22.51
CA THR A 4 -41.62 -15.93 -23.39
C THR A 4 -42.12 -14.50 -23.05
N HIS A 5 -41.26 -13.50 -23.32
CA HIS A 5 -41.45 -12.19 -24.04
C HIS A 5 -40.59 -11.05 -23.43
N ARG A 6 -40.14 -9.96 -24.09
CA ARG A 6 -40.02 -9.47 -25.50
C ARG A 6 -38.74 -8.58 -25.55
N LEU A 7 -38.00 -8.28 -26.64
CA LEU A 7 -38.25 -7.91 -28.06
C LEU A 7 -38.65 -6.42 -28.32
N SER A 8 -37.66 -5.59 -28.72
CA SER A 8 -37.67 -4.31 -29.48
C SER A 8 -36.23 -3.72 -29.41
N ALA A 9 -35.50 -3.15 -30.40
CA ALA A 9 -35.76 -2.46 -31.68
C ALA A 9 -36.32 -1.02 -31.54
N GLY A 10 -35.77 0.05 -32.15
CA GLY A 10 -34.52 0.25 -32.93
C GLY A 10 -34.54 1.57 -33.77
N LEU A 11 -33.42 1.99 -34.39
CA LEU A 11 -33.29 3.10 -35.39
C LEU A 11 -33.59 4.55 -34.85
N ALA A 12 -33.30 5.70 -35.51
CA ALA A 12 -32.64 6.09 -36.79
C ALA A 12 -32.02 7.54 -36.68
N LEU A 13 -30.85 7.86 -37.26
CA LEU A 13 -30.53 8.59 -38.53
C LEU A 13 -30.51 10.15 -38.55
N LEU A 14 -29.61 10.69 -39.40
CA LEU A 14 -29.50 12.06 -40.00
C LEU A 14 -29.18 13.23 -39.02
N ALA A 15 -28.22 14.15 -39.21
CA ALA A 15 -27.40 14.66 -40.34
C ALA A 15 -28.02 15.76 -41.23
N MET A 16 -27.35 16.93 -41.31
CA MET A 16 -27.53 17.94 -42.37
C MET A 16 -26.30 18.88 -42.47
N LEU A 17 -25.87 19.19 -43.71
CA LEU A 17 -24.88 20.23 -44.03
C LEU A 17 -25.61 21.50 -44.49
N GLY A 18 -24.94 22.67 -44.38
CA GLY A 18 -25.39 23.91 -45.00
C GLY A 18 -24.21 24.73 -45.55
N LEU A 19 -24.19 24.96 -46.86
CA LEU A 19 -23.26 25.89 -47.54
C LEU A 19 -24.06 26.88 -48.40
N THR A 20 -24.06 28.16 -48.01
CA THR A 20 -24.45 29.33 -48.82
C THR A 20 -23.92 30.60 -48.15
N ALA A 21 -23.59 31.71 -48.82
CA ALA A 21 -23.02 31.98 -50.15
C ALA A 21 -22.79 33.52 -50.23
N CYS A 22 -21.65 33.95 -50.78
CA CYS A 22 -21.24 35.31 -51.18
C CYS A 22 -22.02 36.57 -50.73
N ALA A 23 -21.27 37.51 -50.15
CA ALA A 23 -21.33 38.93 -50.51
C ALA A 23 -19.88 39.49 -50.52
N THR A 24 -19.62 40.51 -51.35
CA THR A 24 -18.30 41.13 -51.54
C THR A 24 -18.29 42.52 -50.91
N ASP A 25 -17.16 42.94 -50.32
CA ASP A 25 -16.69 44.34 -50.34
C ASP A 25 -15.16 44.39 -50.16
N GLU A 26 -14.51 45.50 -50.52
CA GLU A 26 -13.04 45.66 -50.50
C GLU A 26 -12.60 46.74 -49.47
N PRO A 27 -11.32 47.16 -49.36
CA PRO A 27 -10.64 47.18 -48.08
C PRO A 27 -10.88 48.46 -47.26
N ALA A 28 -11.48 48.30 -46.08
CA ALA A 28 -11.44 49.31 -45.02
C ALA A 28 -10.14 49.16 -44.20
N GLU A 29 -9.24 50.13 -44.40
CA GLU A 29 -8.02 50.47 -43.67
C GLU A 29 -7.81 49.79 -42.29
N THR A 30 -6.67 49.11 -42.12
CA THR A 30 -6.32 48.34 -40.92
C THR A 30 -6.16 49.21 -39.67
N ALA A 31 -7.25 49.44 -38.95
CA ALA A 31 -7.22 49.84 -37.56
C ALA A 31 -6.56 48.72 -36.73
N VAL A 32 -5.24 48.83 -36.51
CA VAL A 32 -4.51 47.93 -35.60
C VAL A 32 -5.21 47.95 -34.24
N PRO A 33 -5.63 46.79 -33.70
CA PRO A 33 -6.20 46.75 -32.36
C PRO A 33 -5.11 47.16 -31.37
N THR A 34 -5.27 48.32 -30.74
CA THR A 34 -4.42 48.74 -29.62
C THR A 34 -4.40 47.59 -28.61
N ALA A 35 -3.24 47.00 -28.40
CA ALA A 35 -3.11 45.87 -27.50
C ALA A 35 -3.52 46.31 -26.09
N THR A 36 -4.69 45.83 -25.64
CA THR A 36 -5.08 45.89 -24.23
C THR A 36 -3.91 45.33 -23.42
N PRO A 37 -3.44 45.99 -22.36
CA PRO A 37 -2.35 45.46 -21.56
C PRO A 37 -2.74 44.07 -21.06
N THR A 38 -2.04 43.04 -21.54
CA THR A 38 -2.15 41.69 -21.01
C THR A 38 -1.95 41.77 -19.51
N SER A 39 -2.92 41.29 -18.72
CA SER A 39 -2.75 41.17 -17.27
C SER A 39 -1.55 40.27 -16.98
N THR A 40 -0.40 40.89 -16.75
CA THR A 40 0.80 40.20 -16.29
C THR A 40 0.47 39.59 -14.94
N MET A 41 0.45 38.26 -14.88
CA MET A 41 0.24 37.56 -13.62
C MET A 41 1.36 37.99 -12.68
N PHE A 42 0.99 38.68 -11.60
CA PHE A 42 1.93 39.04 -10.54
C PHE A 42 2.35 37.75 -9.84
N VAL A 43 3.50 37.21 -10.25
CA VAL A 43 4.20 36.19 -9.50
C VAL A 43 4.82 36.90 -8.29
N PRO A 44 4.37 36.61 -7.06
CA PRO A 44 5.02 37.17 -5.88
C PRO A 44 6.46 36.67 -5.80
N ASP A 45 7.36 37.50 -5.29
CA ASP A 45 8.74 37.10 -5.00
C ASP A 45 8.75 35.81 -4.16
N LEU A 46 9.37 34.75 -4.67
CA LEU A 46 9.32 33.44 -4.03
C LEU A 46 10.25 33.37 -2.81
N ASP A 47 11.30 34.20 -2.77
CA ASP A 47 12.26 34.25 -1.66
C ASP A 47 11.65 34.90 -0.40
N GLN A 48 10.45 35.51 -0.50
CA GLN A 48 9.69 36.02 0.65
C GLN A 48 8.99 34.89 1.46
N PHE A 49 8.90 33.68 0.91
CA PHE A 49 8.24 32.55 1.57
C PHE A 49 9.27 31.58 2.15
N THR A 50 9.04 31.14 3.39
CA THR A 50 9.82 30.02 3.96
C THR A 50 9.60 28.76 3.10
N PRO A 51 10.66 28.14 2.54
CA PRO A 51 10.51 26.92 1.76
C PRO A 51 9.97 25.77 2.64
N PRO A 52 9.22 24.81 2.05
CA PRO A 52 8.74 23.66 2.80
C PRO A 52 9.93 22.85 3.36
N PRO A 53 9.81 22.25 4.57
CA PRO A 53 10.91 21.48 5.15
C PRO A 53 11.29 20.30 4.25
N ALA A 54 12.59 20.12 4.01
CA ALA A 54 13.10 19.05 3.15
C ALA A 54 12.90 17.68 3.79
N GLY A 55 12.28 16.75 3.07
CA GLY A 55 11.96 15.41 3.57
C GLY A 55 10.86 14.73 2.79
N ILE A 56 10.24 13.72 3.41
CA ILE A 56 9.04 13.03 2.91
C ILE A 56 7.87 13.41 3.81
N ILE A 57 6.69 13.65 3.24
CA ILE A 57 5.46 13.82 4.02
C ILE A 57 5.02 12.45 4.53
N ASP A 58 4.92 12.28 5.84
CA ASP A 58 4.25 11.14 6.45
C ASP A 58 2.74 11.26 6.24
N ASP A 59 2.12 10.22 5.67
CA ASP A 59 0.73 10.22 5.22
C ASP A 59 -0.30 10.14 6.37
N LYS A 60 0.12 9.68 7.56
CA LYS A 60 -0.74 9.52 8.74
C LYS A 60 -0.79 10.79 9.61
N THR A 61 0.27 11.60 9.58
CA THR A 61 0.47 12.78 10.44
C THR A 61 0.53 14.10 9.68
N GLY A 62 0.78 14.07 8.36
CA GLY A 62 1.02 15.25 7.53
C GLY A 62 2.36 15.95 7.81
N GLN A 63 3.26 15.34 8.59
CA GLN A 63 4.53 15.96 8.98
C GLN A 63 5.66 15.60 8.02
N THR A 64 6.53 16.58 7.74
CA THR A 64 7.80 16.38 7.03
C THR A 64 8.78 15.58 7.89
N THR A 65 8.99 14.32 7.54
CA THR A 65 10.03 13.48 8.15
C THR A 65 11.30 13.54 7.31
N GLY A 66 12.47 13.47 7.95
CA GLY A 66 13.76 13.45 7.24
C GLY A 66 13.89 12.28 6.25
N PRO A 67 14.83 12.34 5.28
CA PRO A 67 15.00 11.32 4.25
C PRO A 67 15.12 9.91 4.83
N LYS A 68 14.34 8.97 4.27
CA LYS A 68 14.30 7.56 4.65
C LYS A 68 15.20 6.73 3.74
N ALA A 69 15.75 5.64 4.26
CA ALA A 69 16.53 4.72 3.44
C ALA A 69 15.60 4.00 2.43
N PRO A 70 15.94 3.98 1.13
CA PRO A 70 15.20 3.18 0.16
C PRO A 70 15.38 1.69 0.47
N ALA A 71 14.30 0.91 0.35
CA ALA A 71 14.36 -0.52 0.57
C ALA A 71 15.11 -1.25 -0.55
N VAL A 72 16.07 -2.09 -0.17
CA VAL A 72 16.85 -2.98 -1.06
C VAL A 72 16.54 -4.44 -0.77
N TRP A 73 16.75 -5.31 -1.76
CA TRP A 73 16.48 -6.75 -1.66
C TRP A 73 17.75 -7.58 -1.86
N ASP A 74 18.75 -7.26 -1.04
CA ASP A 74 20.02 -7.95 -0.95
C ASP A 74 19.96 -9.10 0.07
N GLU A 75 21.10 -9.80 0.23
CA GLU A 75 21.21 -10.93 1.15
C GLU A 75 20.98 -10.53 2.62
N ALA A 76 21.40 -9.32 3.00
CA ALA A 76 21.17 -8.79 4.35
C ALA A 76 19.67 -8.57 4.61
N SER A 77 18.94 -8.00 3.65
CA SER A 77 17.48 -7.84 3.74
C SER A 77 16.73 -9.17 3.76
N ARG A 78 17.20 -10.18 3.00
CA ARG A 78 16.63 -11.55 3.01
C ARG A 78 16.86 -12.25 4.34
N ALA A 79 18.09 -12.22 4.87
CA ALA A 79 18.39 -12.76 6.20
C ALA A 79 17.59 -12.07 7.31
N ALA A 80 17.42 -10.74 7.23
CA ALA A 80 16.67 -9.96 8.21
C ALA A 80 15.18 -10.32 8.27
N VAL A 81 14.52 -10.60 7.13
CA VAL A 81 13.09 -10.99 7.14
C VAL A 81 12.89 -12.42 7.64
N ILE A 82 13.82 -13.35 7.37
CA ILE A 82 13.80 -14.71 7.92
C ILE A 82 13.95 -14.66 9.44
N ALA A 83 14.96 -13.94 9.96
CA ALA A 83 15.19 -13.80 11.39
C ALA A 83 14.00 -13.13 12.12
N ALA A 84 13.36 -12.15 11.50
CA ALA A 84 12.14 -11.54 12.03
C ALA A 84 10.95 -12.52 12.07
N ALA A 85 10.78 -13.33 11.03
CA ALA A 85 9.74 -14.37 10.98
C ALA A 85 9.95 -15.46 12.04
N GLU A 86 11.18 -15.95 12.20
CA GLU A 86 11.54 -16.95 13.23
C GLU A 86 11.33 -16.39 14.65
N THR A 87 11.74 -15.14 14.89
CA THR A 87 11.55 -14.45 16.19
C THR A 87 10.06 -14.29 16.50
N ALA A 88 9.27 -13.82 15.53
CA ALA A 88 7.84 -13.63 15.70
C ALA A 88 7.07 -14.94 15.86
N MET A 89 7.43 -15.99 15.12
CA MET A 89 6.81 -17.32 15.29
C MET A 89 7.17 -17.93 16.65
N THR A 90 8.40 -17.73 17.13
CA THR A 90 8.82 -18.17 18.48
C THR A 90 8.08 -17.41 19.58
N ALA A 91 7.80 -16.11 19.40
CA ALA A 91 6.95 -15.35 20.32
C ALA A 91 5.48 -15.79 20.28
N TYR A 92 4.98 -16.16 19.10
CA TYR A 92 3.59 -16.56 18.86
C TYR A 92 3.28 -17.97 19.37
N ALA A 93 4.12 -18.97 19.08
CA ALA A 93 3.96 -20.41 19.36
C ALA A 93 4.11 -20.78 20.86
N ARG A 94 3.37 -20.12 21.75
CA ARG A 94 3.50 -20.27 23.21
C ARG A 94 2.13 -20.39 23.91
N PRO A 95 1.38 -21.48 23.69
CA PRO A 95 0.02 -21.65 24.20
C PRO A 95 -0.10 -21.82 25.72
N THR A 96 1.03 -22.04 26.42
CA THR A 96 1.09 -22.26 27.87
C THR A 96 1.52 -21.04 28.70
N VAL A 97 1.90 -19.94 28.04
CA VAL A 97 2.29 -18.66 28.69
C VAL A 97 1.03 -17.88 29.09
N ASP A 98 1.11 -17.00 30.09
CA ASP A 98 0.00 -16.08 30.41
C ASP A 98 -0.37 -15.21 29.19
N ALA A 99 -1.66 -15.00 28.96
CA ALA A 99 -2.14 -14.29 27.78
C ALA A 99 -1.66 -12.83 27.71
N ASN A 100 -1.50 -12.15 28.85
CA ASN A 100 -1.02 -10.77 28.91
C ASN A 100 0.49 -10.70 28.65
N THR A 101 1.27 -11.61 29.23
CA THR A 101 2.71 -11.76 28.93
C THR A 101 2.92 -12.06 27.45
N TRP A 102 2.18 -13.03 26.90
CA TRP A 102 2.24 -13.43 25.50
C TRP A 102 1.96 -12.25 24.54
N ILE A 103 0.84 -11.53 24.72
CA ILE A 103 0.52 -10.41 23.81
C ILE A 103 1.46 -9.22 24.00
N THR A 104 1.95 -8.97 25.21
CA THR A 104 2.91 -7.89 25.50
C THR A 104 4.24 -8.12 24.78
N GLU A 105 4.73 -9.35 24.77
CA GLU A 105 5.98 -9.72 24.11
C GLU A 105 5.83 -9.90 22.58
N LEU A 106 4.64 -10.30 22.12
CA LEU A 106 4.34 -10.43 20.69
C LEU A 106 4.14 -9.06 20.02
N THR A 107 3.44 -8.13 20.67
CA THR A 107 3.01 -6.84 20.08
C THR A 107 4.13 -6.04 19.38
N PRO A 108 5.36 -5.90 19.92
CA PRO A 108 6.45 -5.20 19.25
C PRO A 108 6.91 -5.81 17.91
N LEU A 109 6.52 -7.06 17.62
CA LEU A 109 6.86 -7.78 16.40
C LEU A 109 5.74 -7.72 15.34
N LEU A 110 4.61 -7.07 15.67
CA LEU A 110 3.43 -6.93 14.83
C LEU A 110 3.36 -5.55 14.18
N THR A 111 2.69 -5.45 13.03
CA THR A 111 2.30 -4.12 12.52
C THR A 111 1.31 -3.45 13.49
N PRO A 112 1.17 -2.11 13.47
CA PRO A 112 0.14 -1.43 14.25
C PRO A 112 -1.29 -1.89 13.92
N LYS A 113 -1.54 -2.55 12.78
CA LYS A 113 -2.84 -3.18 12.48
C LYS A 113 -2.91 -4.57 13.12
N ALA A 114 -1.97 -5.46 12.84
CA ALA A 114 -1.94 -6.81 13.40
C ALA A 114 -1.95 -6.80 14.94
N ALA A 115 -1.27 -5.85 15.59
CA ALA A 115 -1.34 -5.63 17.03
C ALA A 115 -2.79 -5.44 17.55
N LYS A 116 -3.66 -4.75 16.79
CA LYS A 116 -5.08 -4.60 17.15
C LYS A 116 -5.88 -5.87 16.87
N ASP A 117 -5.61 -6.54 15.75
CA ASP A 117 -6.28 -7.80 15.38
C ASP A 117 -5.98 -8.92 16.41
N TYR A 118 -4.72 -9.07 16.83
CA TYR A 118 -4.28 -10.14 17.75
C TYR A 118 -4.53 -9.84 19.23
N ASN A 119 -4.87 -8.60 19.63
CA ASN A 119 -5.10 -8.20 21.04
C ASN A 119 -6.23 -8.98 21.75
N TYR A 120 -7.12 -9.63 20.99
CA TYR A 120 -8.20 -10.48 21.52
C TYR A 120 -8.02 -11.98 21.23
N SER A 121 -6.86 -12.37 20.67
CA SER A 121 -6.53 -13.77 20.41
C SER A 121 -6.19 -14.52 21.69
N ARG A 122 -6.55 -15.80 21.74
CA ARG A 122 -6.18 -16.71 22.83
C ARG A 122 -5.00 -17.56 22.39
N ASN A 123 -3.84 -17.36 23.01
CA ASN A 123 -2.65 -18.16 22.75
C ASN A 123 -2.87 -19.65 23.00
N SER A 124 -3.71 -20.02 23.97
CA SER A 124 -4.15 -21.40 24.23
C SER A 124 -4.74 -22.14 23.04
N ASN A 125 -5.14 -21.43 21.97
CA ASN A 125 -5.71 -22.01 20.76
C ASN A 125 -4.65 -22.24 19.66
N ILE A 126 -3.39 -21.85 19.89
CA ILE A 126 -2.29 -22.02 18.95
C ILE A 126 -1.72 -23.44 19.14
N PRO A 127 -1.77 -24.32 18.13
CA PRO A 127 -1.32 -25.71 18.28
C PRO A 127 0.22 -25.85 18.29
N ALA A 128 0.95 -24.87 17.75
CA ALA A 128 2.41 -24.87 17.75
C ALA A 128 2.97 -24.46 19.12
N THR A 129 3.98 -25.18 19.59
CA THR A 129 4.74 -24.89 20.83
C THR A 129 6.20 -24.53 20.57
N GLN A 130 6.73 -24.80 19.37
CA GLN A 130 8.11 -24.45 19.00
C GLN A 130 8.35 -24.41 17.49
N VAL A 131 9.27 -23.53 17.06
CA VAL A 131 9.89 -23.58 15.73
C VAL A 131 10.81 -24.81 15.64
N THR A 132 10.80 -25.53 14.52
CA THR A 132 11.51 -26.82 14.34
C THR A 132 12.61 -26.79 13.27
N GLY A 133 12.80 -25.67 12.59
CA GLY A 133 13.81 -25.49 11.54
C GLY A 133 13.86 -24.04 11.04
N PRO A 134 14.78 -23.71 10.12
CA PRO A 134 14.92 -22.36 9.60
C PRO A 134 13.72 -21.94 8.74
N GLY A 135 13.43 -20.64 8.72
CA GLY A 135 12.42 -20.03 7.86
C GLY A 135 12.87 -19.96 6.39
N VAL A 136 11.92 -20.12 5.46
CA VAL A 136 12.15 -20.09 4.02
C VAL A 136 11.28 -19.02 3.36
N ILE A 137 11.89 -18.12 2.60
CA ILE A 137 11.14 -17.12 1.82
C ILE A 137 10.48 -17.82 0.63
N VAL A 138 9.14 -17.78 0.57
CA VAL A 138 8.35 -18.43 -0.50
C VAL A 138 7.69 -17.44 -1.47
N LYS A 139 7.71 -16.14 -1.16
CA LYS A 139 7.28 -15.08 -2.06
C LYS A 139 7.97 -13.75 -1.75
N ASP A 140 8.69 -13.19 -2.72
CA ASP A 140 9.48 -11.97 -2.57
C ASP A 140 9.35 -10.94 -3.69
N ASP A 141 8.16 -10.86 -4.33
CA ASP A 141 7.82 -9.90 -5.39
C ASP A 141 7.95 -8.40 -4.99
N SER A 142 8.26 -8.08 -3.73
CA SER A 142 8.28 -6.73 -3.19
C SER A 142 9.40 -6.52 -2.16
N VAL A 143 10.15 -5.43 -2.32
CA VAL A 143 11.18 -5.00 -1.35
C VAL A 143 10.60 -4.55 0.01
N TYR A 144 9.27 -4.41 0.10
CA TYR A 144 8.53 -3.97 1.31
C TYR A 144 7.64 -5.07 1.91
N LEU A 145 7.47 -6.22 1.25
CA LEU A 145 6.56 -7.28 1.66
C LEU A 145 7.09 -8.65 1.22
N ALA A 146 7.22 -9.59 2.16
CA ALA A 146 7.60 -10.97 1.88
C ALA A 146 6.70 -11.98 2.61
N HIS A 147 6.63 -13.20 2.08
CA HIS A 147 6.07 -14.34 2.79
C HIS A 147 7.18 -15.32 3.18
N VAL A 148 7.23 -15.68 4.46
CA VAL A 148 8.18 -16.65 5.01
C VAL A 148 7.40 -17.84 5.58
N GLU A 149 7.71 -19.04 5.10
CA GLU A 149 7.29 -20.28 5.74
C GLU A 149 8.21 -20.61 6.90
N VAL A 150 7.64 -20.82 8.10
CA VAL A 150 8.37 -21.21 9.31
C VAL A 150 7.87 -22.58 9.77
N PRO A 151 8.71 -23.62 9.78
CA PRO A 151 8.31 -24.95 10.24
C PRO A 151 8.16 -24.99 11.77
N THR A 152 7.09 -25.61 12.25
CA THR A 152 6.81 -25.81 13.69
C THR A 152 6.48 -27.27 13.99
N ASP A 153 6.37 -27.60 15.28
CA ASP A 153 5.88 -28.88 15.78
C ASP A 153 4.42 -29.19 15.39
N ALA A 154 3.64 -28.17 15.03
CA ALA A 154 2.28 -28.30 14.50
C ALA A 154 2.18 -28.15 12.96
N GLY A 155 3.30 -28.15 12.24
CA GLY A 155 3.37 -27.96 10.78
C GLY A 155 3.92 -26.60 10.35
N THR A 156 3.94 -26.32 9.05
CA THR A 156 4.52 -25.09 8.49
C THR A 156 3.51 -23.94 8.53
N TRP A 157 3.87 -22.85 9.20
CA TRP A 157 3.10 -21.60 9.23
C TRP A 157 3.62 -20.64 8.16
N THR A 158 2.73 -19.94 7.45
CA THR A 158 3.12 -18.86 6.53
C THR A 158 2.93 -17.52 7.23
N LEU A 159 4.02 -16.78 7.42
CA LEU A 159 4.02 -15.43 7.96
C LEU A 159 4.11 -14.42 6.81
N MET A 160 3.24 -13.41 6.81
CA MET A 160 3.35 -12.25 5.93
C MET A 160 3.98 -11.10 6.70
N LEU A 161 5.16 -10.64 6.27
CA LEU A 161 5.92 -9.57 6.90
C LEU A 161 6.00 -8.35 5.99
N VAL A 162 5.98 -7.17 6.60
CA VAL A 162 6.12 -5.87 5.92
C VAL A 162 7.12 -4.97 6.64
N ARG A 163 7.71 -4.01 5.92
CA ARG A 163 8.49 -2.89 6.47
C ARG A 163 8.09 -1.58 5.79
N GLU A 164 8.23 -0.45 6.48
CA GLU A 164 7.84 0.86 5.93
C GLU A 164 8.94 1.49 5.06
N TYR A 165 10.19 1.41 5.50
CA TYR A 165 11.38 1.90 4.79
C TYR A 165 12.52 0.88 4.85
N GLY A 166 13.61 1.07 4.10
CA GLY A 166 14.71 0.11 4.03
C GLY A 166 15.42 -0.17 5.37
N ASP A 167 15.47 0.84 6.23
CA ASP A 167 16.01 0.85 7.60
C ASP A 167 14.97 0.48 8.67
N SER A 168 13.71 0.25 8.29
CA SER A 168 12.64 -0.12 9.22
C SER A 168 12.65 -1.62 9.54
N PRO A 169 12.24 -2.02 10.76
CA PRO A 169 12.11 -3.42 11.11
C PRO A 169 11.05 -4.12 10.26
N TRP A 170 11.24 -5.41 10.02
CA TRP A 170 10.20 -6.31 9.53
C TRP A 170 9.20 -6.61 10.64
N LEU A 171 7.93 -6.36 10.38
CA LEU A 171 6.82 -6.58 11.30
C LEU A 171 5.80 -7.54 10.67
N VAL A 172 5.25 -8.45 11.46
CA VAL A 172 4.25 -9.41 10.99
C VAL A 172 2.88 -8.74 10.85
N GLU A 173 2.31 -8.81 9.65
CA GLU A 173 0.93 -8.39 9.37
C GLU A 173 -0.03 -9.58 9.51
N ARG A 174 0.44 -10.82 9.32
CA ARG A 174 -0.37 -12.04 9.47
C ARG A 174 0.45 -13.29 9.76
N PHE A 175 -0.04 -14.09 10.72
CA PHE A 175 0.26 -15.52 10.82
C PHE A 175 -0.86 -16.31 10.14
N THR A 176 -0.51 -17.21 9.22
CA THR A 176 -1.44 -18.14 8.56
C THR A 176 -1.13 -19.56 9.02
N PRO A 177 -2.11 -20.31 9.56
CA PRO A 177 -1.89 -21.68 10.02
C PRO A 177 -1.62 -22.65 8.86
N PRO A 178 -1.05 -23.84 9.13
CA PRO A 178 -0.92 -24.91 8.14
C PRO A 178 -2.28 -25.34 7.57
N GLU A 179 -2.29 -25.85 6.33
CA GLU A 179 -3.52 -26.38 5.72
C GLU A 179 -4.13 -27.51 6.56
N GLY A 180 -5.46 -27.51 6.68
CA GLY A 180 -6.21 -28.48 7.49
C GLY A 180 -6.31 -28.17 8.99
N ILE A 181 -5.68 -27.08 9.47
CA ILE A 181 -5.81 -26.60 10.85
C ILE A 181 -6.82 -25.43 10.90
N HIS A 182 -7.88 -25.57 11.69
CA HIS A 182 -9.01 -24.64 11.83
C HIS A 182 -9.46 -24.51 13.29
#